data_AF-A0A956MYD1-F1
#
_entry.id   AF-A0A956MYD1-F1
#
_cell.length_a   1.000
_cell.length_b   1.000
_cell.length_c   1.000
_cell.angle_alpha   90.00
_cell.angle_beta   90.00
_cell.angle_gamma   90.00
#
_symmetry.space_group_name_H-M   'P 1'
#
loop_
_entity.id
_entity.type
_entity.pdbx_description
1 polymer ?
#
loop_
_entity_poly.entity_id
_entity_poly.type
_entity_poly.pdbx_seq_one_letter_code
_entity_poly.pdbx_strand_id
1 'polypeptide(L)'
;MQPKLYPCNNCGKKVPIRSKGLCPMCRDVQRKELGEKPIYTNKIKPISDKRKEIRKEERGCLTGYFNFHLQNLEKNPYSEESGTFISEPTTANVCHIIDKGRHKSVQCHLSNCIYLTLSEHNRMDKLLFEHRFEDFKKEFPKAFKLYVIRYIKLRQIIKETTKFLIAFDSFLENNK
;
A
#
# COMPACT_ATOMS: atom_id res chain seq x y z
N MET A 1 7.20 -16.20 30.09
CA MET A 1 6.53 -17.44 30.52
C MET A 1 6.44 -18.40 29.35
N GLN A 2 6.99 -19.60 29.46
CA GLN A 2 6.80 -20.62 28.41
C GLN A 2 5.39 -21.22 28.52
N PRO A 3 4.69 -21.46 27.40
CA PRO A 3 3.36 -22.06 27.43
C PRO A 3 3.41 -23.49 27.96
N LYS A 4 2.53 -23.83 28.92
CA LYS A 4 2.43 -25.17 29.50
C LYS A 4 1.96 -26.17 28.44
N LEU A 5 2.70 -27.26 28.27
CA LEU A 5 2.38 -28.32 27.30
C LEU A 5 1.66 -29.50 27.98
N TYR A 6 0.70 -30.09 27.28
CA TYR A 6 -0.08 -31.24 27.75
C TYR A 6 0.03 -32.41 26.76
N PRO A 7 0.11 -33.67 27.23
CA PRO A 7 0.14 -34.84 26.35
C PRO A 7 -1.22 -35.08 25.67
N CYS A 8 -1.16 -35.52 24.41
CA CYS A 8 -2.32 -35.97 23.63
C CYS A 8 -2.81 -37.34 24.11
N ASN A 9 -4.13 -37.52 24.25
CA ASN A 9 -4.71 -38.82 24.65
C ASN A 9 -4.52 -39.95 23.62
N ASN A 10 -4.33 -39.62 22.34
CA ASN A 10 -4.21 -40.62 21.28
C ASN A 10 -2.74 -40.95 20.96
N CYS A 11 -1.85 -39.95 20.89
CA CYS A 11 -0.46 -40.14 20.45
C CYS A 11 0.61 -39.68 21.44
N GLY A 12 0.24 -39.24 22.66
CA GLY A 12 1.18 -38.79 23.70
C GLY A 12 1.92 -37.46 23.42
N LYS A 13 1.82 -36.91 22.21
CA LYS A 13 2.51 -35.67 21.81
C LYS A 13 2.13 -34.48 22.71
N LYS A 14 3.13 -33.78 23.25
CA LYS A 14 2.96 -32.59 24.09
C LYS A 14 2.58 -31.37 23.24
N VAL A 15 1.43 -30.74 23.51
CA VAL A 15 0.91 -29.57 22.77
C VAL A 15 0.43 -28.46 23.72
N PRO A 16 0.50 -27.18 23.31
CA PRO A 16 0.16 -26.04 24.17
C PRO A 16 -1.35 -25.80 24.37
N ILE A 17 -2.22 -26.42 23.56
CA ILE A 17 -3.67 -26.20 23.57
C ILE A 17 -4.40 -27.55 23.45
N ARG A 18 -5.39 -27.81 24.31
CA ARG A 18 -6.12 -29.10 24.38
C ARG A 18 -7.64 -28.91 24.32
N SER A 19 -8.18 -28.65 23.12
CA SER A 19 -9.63 -28.85 22.92
C SER A 19 -9.93 -30.35 22.90
N LYS A 20 -10.84 -30.85 23.74
CA LYS A 20 -11.31 -32.26 23.76
C LYS A 20 -10.25 -33.35 24.00
N GLY A 21 -9.06 -33.01 24.47
CA GLY A 21 -8.08 -34.03 24.88
C GLY A 21 -7.00 -34.41 23.85
N LEU A 22 -7.09 -33.92 22.61
CA LEU A 22 -6.30 -34.39 21.46
C LEU A 22 -5.40 -33.30 20.88
N CYS A 23 -4.28 -33.71 20.26
CA CYS A 23 -3.46 -32.82 19.45
C CYS A 23 -4.18 -32.47 18.13
N PRO A 24 -3.79 -31.38 17.44
CA PRO A 24 -4.44 -30.95 16.20
C PRO A 24 -4.55 -32.07 15.15
N MET A 25 -3.47 -32.86 14.98
CA MET A 25 -3.45 -33.97 14.04
C MET A 25 -4.44 -35.08 14.40
N CYS A 26 -4.41 -35.58 15.64
CA CYS A 26 -5.32 -36.64 16.08
C CYS A 26 -6.78 -36.19 16.08
N ARG A 27 -7.03 -34.90 16.35
CA ARG A 27 -8.37 -34.31 16.27
C ARG A 27 -8.86 -34.28 14.82
N ASP A 28 -8.00 -33.93 13.87
CA ASP A 28 -8.38 -33.90 12.46
C ASP A 28 -8.60 -35.31 11.88
N VAL A 29 -7.84 -36.31 12.34
CA VAL A 29 -8.11 -37.74 12.03
C VAL A 29 -9.47 -38.17 12.58
N GLN A 30 -9.72 -37.93 13.86
CA GLN A 30 -11.01 -38.27 14.50
C GLN A 30 -12.19 -37.62 13.78
N ARG A 31 -12.05 -36.37 13.31
CA ARG A 31 -13.09 -35.68 12.54
C ARG A 31 -13.36 -36.34 11.19
N LYS A 32 -12.32 -36.76 10.48
CA LYS A 32 -12.47 -37.47 9.21
C LYS A 32 -13.18 -38.81 9.41
N GLU A 33 -12.85 -39.54 10.47
CA GLU A 33 -13.51 -40.80 10.84
C GLU A 33 -15.00 -40.60 11.17
N LEU A 34 -15.34 -39.50 11.86
CA LEU A 34 -16.71 -39.12 12.18
C LEU A 34 -17.48 -38.49 11.00
N GLY A 35 -16.89 -38.40 9.80
CA GLY A 35 -17.49 -37.75 8.65
C GLY A 35 -17.66 -36.23 8.78
N GLU A 36 -17.03 -35.61 9.79
CA GLU A 36 -17.03 -34.16 9.96
C GLU A 36 -16.19 -33.50 8.84
N LYS A 37 -16.74 -32.44 8.23
CA LYS A 37 -16.01 -31.67 7.20
C LYS A 37 -14.70 -31.11 7.79
N PRO A 38 -13.58 -31.13 7.03
CA PRO A 38 -12.34 -30.51 7.48
C PRO A 38 -12.59 -29.03 7.79
N ILE A 39 -12.11 -28.54 8.93
CA ILE A 39 -12.08 -27.10 9.20
C ILE A 39 -10.98 -26.50 8.32
N TYR A 40 -11.33 -26.16 7.08
CA TYR A 40 -10.50 -25.30 6.25
C TYR A 40 -10.50 -23.91 6.89
N THR A 41 -9.49 -23.63 7.72
CA THR A 41 -9.32 -22.30 8.36
C THR A 41 -8.97 -21.20 7.36
N ASN A 42 -8.63 -21.56 6.11
CA ASN A 42 -8.04 -20.63 5.14
C ASN A 42 -8.89 -20.46 3.87
N LYS A 43 -10.23 -20.56 3.93
CA LYS A 43 -11.04 -20.06 2.81
C LYS A 43 -10.97 -18.54 2.81
N ILE A 44 -10.26 -17.96 1.84
CA ILE A 44 -10.27 -16.53 1.57
C ILE A 44 -11.74 -16.12 1.45
N LYS A 45 -12.24 -15.32 2.40
CA LYS A 45 -13.63 -14.90 2.40
C LYS A 45 -13.89 -14.10 1.12
N PRO A 46 -14.98 -14.37 0.39
CA PRO A 46 -15.35 -13.54 -0.74
C PRO A 46 -15.57 -12.11 -0.26
N ILE A 47 -15.17 -11.16 -1.10
CA ILE A 47 -15.39 -9.74 -0.85
C ILE A 47 -16.89 -9.49 -0.85
N SER A 48 -17.40 -8.76 0.15
CA SER A 48 -18.82 -8.39 0.22
C SER A 48 -19.23 -7.51 -0.97
N ASP A 49 -20.50 -7.59 -1.39
CA ASP A 49 -20.98 -6.81 -2.54
C ASP A 49 -20.84 -5.29 -2.33
N LYS A 50 -21.13 -4.81 -1.11
CA LYS A 50 -20.84 -3.43 -0.70
C LYS A 50 -19.39 -3.02 -0.96
N ARG A 51 -18.42 -3.91 -0.70
CA ARG A 51 -17.01 -3.60 -0.93
C ARG A 51 -16.63 -3.68 -2.40
N LYS A 52 -17.33 -4.48 -3.22
CA LYS A 52 -17.17 -4.48 -4.68
C LYS A 52 -17.65 -3.16 -5.29
N GLU A 53 -18.80 -2.65 -4.85
CA GLU A 53 -19.34 -1.36 -5.29
C GLU A 53 -18.40 -0.20 -4.99
N ILE A 54 -17.94 -0.08 -3.74
CA ILE A 54 -16.95 0.93 -3.35
C ILE A 54 -15.69 0.85 -4.24
N ARG A 55 -15.18 -0.36 -4.50
CA ARG A 55 -14.01 -0.53 -5.38
C ARG A 55 -14.30 -0.14 -6.82
N LYS A 56 -15.53 -0.33 -7.30
CA LYS A 56 -15.94 0.07 -8.66
C LYS A 56 -15.93 1.59 -8.79
N GLU A 57 -16.47 2.29 -7.80
CA GLU A 57 -16.43 3.77 -7.76
C GLU A 57 -15.00 4.30 -7.66
N GLU A 58 -14.18 3.75 -6.75
CA GLU A 58 -12.76 4.12 -6.64
C GLU A 58 -11.99 3.92 -7.95
N ARG A 59 -12.27 2.81 -8.67
CA ARG A 59 -11.65 2.52 -9.97
C ARG A 59 -12.11 3.50 -11.06
N GLY A 60 -13.39 3.88 -11.07
CA GLY A 60 -13.91 4.85 -12.03
C GLY A 60 -13.18 6.19 -11.94
N CYS A 61 -13.01 6.68 -10.71
CA CYS A 61 -12.27 7.91 -10.43
C CYS A 61 -10.80 7.83 -10.86
N LEU A 62 -10.11 6.73 -10.55
CA LEU A 62 -8.70 6.53 -10.93
C LEU A 62 -8.51 6.44 -12.44
N THR A 63 -9.45 5.85 -13.17
CA THR A 63 -9.37 5.75 -14.63
C THR A 63 -9.37 7.15 -15.27
N GLY A 64 -10.28 8.03 -14.85
CA GLY A 64 -10.31 9.42 -15.32
C GLY A 64 -9.05 10.21 -14.95
N TYR A 65 -8.56 10.04 -13.71
CA TYR A 65 -7.31 10.65 -13.25
C TYR A 65 -6.12 10.24 -14.13
N PHE A 66 -5.92 8.95 -14.38
CA PHE A 66 -4.79 8.49 -15.18
C PHE A 66 -4.89 8.95 -16.63
N ASN A 67 -6.08 8.92 -17.24
CA ASN A 67 -6.27 9.41 -18.61
C ASN A 67 -5.89 10.89 -18.75
N PHE A 68 -6.29 11.73 -17.79
CA PHE A 68 -5.90 13.14 -17.78
C PHE A 68 -4.37 13.33 -17.72
N HIS A 69 -3.69 12.56 -16.86
CA HIS A 69 -2.24 12.66 -16.71
C HIS A 69 -1.48 12.10 -17.89
N LEU A 70 -1.98 11.03 -18.52
CA LEU A 70 -1.41 10.50 -19.76
C LEU A 70 -1.49 11.51 -20.89
N GLN A 71 -2.63 12.20 -21.07
CA GLN A 71 -2.75 13.27 -22.07
C GLN A 71 -1.78 14.43 -21.83
N ASN A 72 -1.48 14.74 -20.57
CA ASN A 72 -0.48 15.76 -20.25
C ASN A 72 0.94 15.28 -20.56
N LEU A 73 1.24 14.01 -20.29
CA LEU A 73 2.50 13.38 -20.67
C LEU A 73 2.66 13.28 -22.19
N GLU A 74 1.60 13.01 -22.95
CA GLU A 74 1.66 13.03 -24.42
C GLU A 74 2.03 14.41 -24.97
N LYS A 75 1.57 15.49 -24.32
CA LYS A 75 1.91 16.87 -24.71
C LYS A 75 3.31 17.29 -24.25
N ASN A 76 3.73 16.84 -23.07
CA ASN A 76 5.02 17.15 -22.49
C ASN A 76 5.67 15.87 -21.90
N PRO A 77 6.26 15.03 -22.75
CA PRO A 77 6.71 13.68 -22.39
C PRO A 77 8.09 13.69 -21.73
N TYR A 78 8.25 14.40 -20.63
CA TYR A 78 9.53 14.51 -19.93
C TYR A 78 9.37 14.30 -18.43
N SER A 79 10.35 13.63 -17.83
CA SER A 79 10.46 13.50 -16.38
C SER A 79 10.61 14.88 -15.72
N GLU A 80 9.86 15.12 -14.65
CA GLU A 80 9.94 16.34 -13.86
C GLU A 80 11.23 16.42 -13.00
N GLU A 81 11.95 15.30 -12.84
CA GLU A 81 13.28 15.29 -12.22
C GLU A 81 14.40 15.47 -13.25
N SER A 82 14.66 14.44 -14.05
CA SER A 82 15.80 14.43 -14.95
C SER A 82 15.58 15.26 -16.23
N GLY A 83 14.34 15.50 -16.63
CA GLY A 83 14.04 15.99 -17.98
C GLY A 83 14.25 14.93 -19.06
N THR A 84 14.39 13.66 -18.68
CA THR A 84 14.52 12.55 -19.64
C THR A 84 13.21 12.36 -20.39
N PHE A 85 13.29 12.19 -21.71
CA PHE A 85 12.14 11.92 -22.57
C PHE A 85 11.50 10.56 -22.26
N ILE A 86 10.17 10.51 -22.25
CA ILE A 86 9.35 9.33 -22.01
C ILE A 86 8.62 9.01 -23.31
N SER A 87 9.16 8.09 -24.12
CA SER A 87 8.66 7.79 -25.47
C SER A 87 7.25 7.22 -25.51
N GLU A 88 6.92 6.37 -24.53
CA GLU A 88 5.62 5.68 -24.43
C GLU A 88 5.09 5.83 -23.00
N PRO A 89 4.49 6.98 -22.65
CA PRO A 89 4.02 7.22 -21.30
C PRO A 89 2.92 6.23 -20.92
N THR A 90 3.10 5.58 -19.77
CA THR A 90 2.12 4.68 -19.18
C THR A 90 1.68 5.20 -17.82
N THR A 91 0.67 4.56 -17.22
CA THR A 91 0.24 4.92 -15.86
C THR A 91 1.35 4.76 -14.83
N ALA A 92 2.38 3.96 -15.12
CA ALA A 92 3.56 3.81 -14.29
C ALA A 92 4.46 5.06 -14.28
N ASN A 93 4.29 6.00 -15.22
CA ASN A 93 5.01 7.28 -15.22
C ASN A 93 4.30 8.36 -14.39
N VAL A 94 3.05 8.11 -13.99
CA VAL A 94 2.26 9.00 -13.14
C VAL A 94 2.43 8.55 -11.69
N CYS A 95 3.42 9.10 -11.01
CA CYS A 95 3.70 8.76 -9.63
C CYS A 95 2.83 9.57 -8.66
N HIS A 96 2.17 8.89 -7.73
CA HIS A 96 1.41 9.55 -6.67
C HIS A 96 2.36 10.11 -5.61
N ILE A 97 2.28 11.41 -5.35
CA ILE A 97 3.02 12.05 -4.24
C ILE A 97 2.53 11.49 -2.90
N ILE A 98 1.22 11.36 -2.75
CA ILE A 98 0.56 10.79 -1.58
C ILE A 98 -0.08 9.47 -1.97
N ASP A 99 0.30 8.39 -1.28
CA ASP A 99 -0.16 7.03 -1.57
C ASP A 99 -1.69 6.91 -1.64
N LYS A 100 -2.21 6.59 -2.83
CA LYS A 100 -3.63 6.33 -3.14
C LYS A 100 -4.25 5.19 -2.34
N GLY A 101 -3.45 4.24 -1.85
CA GLY A 101 -3.90 3.12 -1.04
C GLY A 101 -4.34 3.55 0.36
N ARG A 102 -3.64 4.54 0.93
CA ARG A 102 -3.82 5.02 2.30
C ARG A 102 -4.55 6.36 2.41
N HIS A 103 -4.60 7.15 1.33
CA HIS A 103 -5.19 8.49 1.33
C HIS A 103 -6.26 8.60 0.24
N LYS A 104 -7.45 8.11 0.56
CA LYS A 104 -8.59 8.07 -0.36
C LYS A 104 -9.14 9.45 -0.66
N SER A 105 -8.99 10.41 0.25
CA SER A 105 -9.48 11.78 0.04
C SER A 105 -8.76 12.54 -1.09
N VAL A 106 -7.54 12.14 -1.44
CA VAL A 106 -6.72 12.79 -2.49
C VAL A 106 -6.27 11.84 -3.60
N GLN A 107 -6.75 10.59 -3.63
CA GLN A 107 -6.26 9.57 -4.58
C GLN A 107 -6.45 9.94 -6.06
N CYS A 108 -7.46 10.76 -6.39
CA CYS A 108 -7.73 11.25 -7.74
C CYS A 108 -7.52 12.76 -7.88
N HIS A 109 -6.94 13.42 -6.88
CA HIS A 109 -6.70 14.86 -6.97
C HIS A 109 -5.62 15.10 -8.02
N LEU A 110 -5.85 15.97 -9.01
CA LEU A 110 -4.93 16.15 -10.15
C LEU A 110 -3.53 16.61 -9.73
N SER A 111 -3.42 17.41 -8.67
CA SER A 111 -2.12 17.79 -8.09
C SER A 111 -1.39 16.67 -7.35
N ASN A 112 -2.03 15.52 -7.08
CA ASN A 112 -1.42 14.36 -6.43
C ASN A 112 -0.67 13.50 -7.45
N CYS A 113 0.21 14.13 -8.24
CA CYS A 113 1.04 13.44 -9.21
C CYS A 113 2.44 14.06 -9.27
N ILE A 114 3.40 13.30 -9.75
CA ILE A 114 4.67 13.75 -10.30
C ILE A 114 5.05 12.84 -11.46
N TYR A 115 5.52 13.41 -12.57
CA TYR A 115 5.88 12.61 -13.74
C TYR A 115 7.33 12.20 -13.68
N LEU A 116 7.58 10.90 -13.74
CA LEU A 116 8.92 10.32 -13.62
C LEU A 116 9.11 9.18 -14.63
N THR A 117 10.36 8.89 -14.97
CA THR A 117 10.71 7.61 -15.59
C THR A 117 10.45 6.47 -14.60
N LEU A 118 10.35 5.24 -15.10
CA LEU A 118 10.09 4.07 -14.23
C LEU A 118 11.21 3.85 -13.19
N SER A 119 12.47 4.09 -13.58
CA SER A 119 13.62 3.98 -12.66
C SER A 119 13.54 5.01 -11.54
N GLU A 120 13.27 6.27 -11.89
CA GLU A 120 13.09 7.36 -10.93
C GLU A 120 11.92 7.10 -9.98
N HIS A 121 10.77 6.66 -10.52
CA HIS A 121 9.59 6.33 -9.73
C HIS A 121 9.92 5.24 -8.70
N ASN A 122 10.50 4.11 -9.12
CA ASN A 122 10.86 3.02 -8.20
C ASN A 122 11.84 3.48 -7.11
N ARG A 123 12.80 4.34 -7.47
CA ARG A 123 13.77 4.87 -6.51
C ARG A 123 13.12 5.84 -5.53
N MET A 124 12.28 6.74 -6.00
CA MET A 124 11.54 7.69 -5.17
C MET A 124 10.60 6.96 -4.20
N ASP A 125 9.84 5.98 -4.67
CA ASP A 125 8.94 5.17 -3.84
C ASP A 125 9.69 4.48 -2.71
N LYS A 126 10.88 3.93 -2.99
CA LYS A 126 11.73 3.32 -1.97
C LYS A 126 12.15 4.34 -0.91
N LEU A 127 12.60 5.53 -1.31
CA LEU A 127 13.01 6.59 -0.37
C LEU A 127 11.84 7.06 0.50
N LEU A 128 10.66 7.25 -0.10
CA LEU A 128 9.45 7.66 0.62
C LEU A 128 8.95 6.57 1.57
N PHE A 129 9.01 5.30 1.16
CA PHE A 129 8.62 4.17 2.01
C PHE A 129 9.54 4.01 3.23
N GLU A 130 10.84 4.23 3.05
CA GLU A 130 11.86 4.17 4.11
C GLU A 130 11.94 5.48 4.94
N HIS A 131 11.13 6.50 4.64
CA HIS A 131 11.18 7.84 5.24
C HIS A 131 12.57 8.53 5.13
N ARG A 132 13.33 8.23 4.07
CA ARG A 132 14.66 8.81 3.81
C ARG A 132 14.55 10.16 3.10
N PHE A 133 13.95 11.13 3.76
CA PHE A 133 13.59 12.42 3.14
C PHE A 133 14.79 13.29 2.76
N GLU A 134 15.88 13.24 3.53
CA GLU A 134 17.12 13.94 3.17
C GLU A 134 17.75 13.40 1.89
N ASP A 135 17.73 12.08 1.72
CA ASP A 135 18.24 11.45 0.50
C ASP A 135 17.31 11.75 -0.68
N PHE A 136 15.99 11.78 -0.46
CA PHE A 136 15.04 12.23 -1.48
C PHE A 136 15.34 13.67 -1.92
N LYS A 137 15.55 14.60 -0.98
CA LYS A 137 15.91 15.99 -1.26
C LYS A 137 17.22 16.12 -2.06
N LYS A 138 18.19 15.25 -1.80
CA LYS A 138 19.50 15.25 -2.48
C LYS A 138 19.47 14.58 -3.85
N GLU A 139 18.83 13.42 -3.96
CA GLU A 139 18.78 12.60 -5.18
C GLU A 139 17.77 13.14 -6.20
N PHE A 140 16.71 13.80 -5.74
CA PHE A 140 15.61 14.31 -6.56
C PHE A 140 15.34 15.80 -6.32
N PRO A 141 16.32 16.71 -6.50
CA PRO A 141 16.19 18.09 -6.10
C PRO A 141 15.07 18.86 -6.83
N LYS A 142 14.74 18.53 -8.09
CA LYS A 142 13.66 19.21 -8.82
C LYS A 142 12.30 18.64 -8.45
N ALA A 143 12.21 17.32 -8.43
CA ALA A 143 11.01 16.61 -8.04
C ALA A 143 10.66 16.87 -6.58
N PHE A 144 11.63 16.97 -5.67
CA PHE A 144 11.42 17.34 -4.27
C PHE A 144 10.78 18.71 -4.13
N LYS A 145 11.23 19.73 -4.88
CA LYS A 145 10.60 21.06 -4.85
C LYS A 145 9.14 21.01 -5.28
N LEU A 146 8.84 20.32 -6.37
CA LEU A 146 7.47 20.11 -6.85
C LEU A 146 6.64 19.31 -5.85
N TYR A 147 7.23 18.27 -5.27
CA TYR A 147 6.64 17.41 -4.26
C TYR A 147 6.19 18.25 -3.06
N VAL A 148 7.06 19.10 -2.50
CA VAL A 148 6.72 19.95 -1.35
C VAL A 148 5.60 20.94 -1.69
N ILE A 149 5.67 21.60 -2.86
CA ILE A 149 4.63 22.55 -3.30
C ILE A 149 3.26 21.85 -3.42
N ARG A 150 3.23 20.68 -4.06
CA ARG A 150 2.01 19.89 -4.24
C ARG A 150 1.53 19.30 -2.91
N TYR A 151 2.45 18.83 -2.07
CA TYR A 151 2.17 18.31 -0.73
C TYR A 151 1.48 19.34 0.15
N ILE A 152 2.00 20.56 0.26
CA ILE A 152 1.40 21.63 1.08
C ILE A 152 -0.04 21.92 0.65
N LYS A 153 -0.30 21.93 -0.67
CA LYS A 153 -1.67 22.11 -1.21
C LYS A 153 -2.58 20.93 -0.85
N LEU A 154 -2.10 19.70 -1.05
CA LEU A 154 -2.88 18.49 -0.77
C LEU A 154 -3.13 18.30 0.72
N ARG A 155 -2.18 18.68 1.57
CA ARG A 155 -2.22 18.50 3.03
C ARG A 155 -3.44 19.13 3.68
N GLN A 156 -3.97 20.20 3.09
CA GLN A 156 -5.19 20.90 3.54
C GLN A 156 -6.49 20.10 3.26
N ILE A 157 -6.44 19.14 2.34
CA ILE A 157 -7.59 18.37 1.84
C ILE A 157 -7.52 16.91 2.32
N ILE A 158 -6.34 16.46 2.75
CA ILE A 158 -6.14 15.12 3.31
C ILE A 158 -6.97 14.95 4.58
N LYS A 159 -7.79 13.89 4.64
CA LYS A 159 -8.60 13.55 5.81
C LYS A 159 -7.92 12.50 6.69
N GLU A 160 -7.10 11.65 6.09
CA GLU A 160 -6.42 10.55 6.74
C GLU A 160 -5.16 11.05 7.46
N THR A 161 -4.87 10.47 8.62
CA THR A 161 -3.60 10.72 9.34
C THR A 161 -2.76 9.45 9.28
N THR A 162 -1.55 9.55 8.74
CA THR A 162 -0.63 8.41 8.63
C THR A 162 0.73 8.76 9.22
N LYS A 163 1.51 7.74 9.60
CA LYS A 163 2.89 7.91 10.08
C LYS A 163 3.76 8.66 9.07
N PHE A 164 3.50 8.44 7.78
CA PHE A 164 4.18 9.13 6.70
C PHE A 164 3.95 10.65 6.77
N LEU A 165 2.69 11.09 6.87
CA LEU A 165 2.36 12.52 6.93
C LEU A 165 2.98 13.18 8.16
N ILE A 166 2.91 12.53 9.32
CA ILE A 166 3.50 13.06 10.57
C ILE A 166 5.02 13.19 10.41
N ALA A 167 5.69 12.16 9.87
CA ALA A 167 7.12 12.18 9.68
C ALA A 167 7.55 13.25 8.65
N PHE A 168 6.80 13.41 7.57
CA PHE A 168 7.11 14.39 6.53
C PHE A 168 6.81 15.83 6.99
N ASP A 169 5.69 16.06 7.70
CA ASP A 169 5.37 17.35 8.32
C ASP A 169 6.50 17.78 9.27
N SER A 170 6.94 16.89 10.17
CA SER A 170 8.06 17.16 11.08
C SER A 170 9.37 17.42 10.35
N PHE A 171 9.65 16.66 9.28
CA PHE A 171 10.81 16.88 8.44
C PHE A 171 10.82 18.27 7.80
N LEU A 172 9.67 18.73 7.29
CA LEU A 172 9.53 20.06 6.71
C LEU A 172 9.69 21.17 7.75
N GLU A 173 9.15 21.00 8.96
CA GLU A 173 9.29 21.97 10.05
C GLU A 173 10.75 22.15 10.49
N ASN A 174 11.51 21.06 10.57
CA ASN A 174 12.93 21.08 10.94
C ASN A 174 13.87 21.61 9.83
N ASN A 175 13.35 21.76 8.61
CA ASN A 175 14.10 22.17 7.41
C ASN A 175 13.57 23.48 6.80
N LYS A 176 12.77 24.24 7.55
CA LYS A 176 12.32 25.60 7.18
C LYS A 176 13.42 26.63 7.34
#